data_AF-A0A7J3WTZ8-F1
#
_entry.id   AF-A0A7J3WTZ8-F1
#
_cell.length_a   1.000
_cell.length_b   1.000
_cell.length_c   1.000
_cell.angle_alpha   90.00
_cell.angle_beta   90.00
_cell.angle_gamma   90.00
#
_symmetry.space_group_name_H-M   'P 1'
#
loop_
_entity.id
_entity.type
_entity.pdbx_description
1 polymer ?
#
loop_
_entity_poly.entity_id
_entity_poly.type
_entity_poly.pdbx_seq_one_letter_code
_entity_poly.pdbx_strand_id
1 'polypeptide(L)'
;IEIYRDEMIHFLKNMEDDSVDVITAAWSLSYAPHKDFLREAKRVLREGGRVAVIINTKETLKETKRAFIQALKRDEKMIVKWMRIYLPKNAESFGKLMSRYGIKPIFMKDDAKTFHFESGSDALPFILSTGALAGYARCFAEGFENVVAQFHPLMPLTDSA
;
A
#
# COMPACT_ATOMS: atom_id res chain seq x y z
N ILE A 1 0.45 -8.57 -26.09
CA ILE A 1 0.18 -8.06 -24.72
C ILE A 1 -1.19 -7.41 -24.78
N GLU A 2 -2.13 -7.91 -24.00
CA GLU A 2 -3.47 -7.34 -23.87
C GLU A 2 -3.52 -6.47 -22.62
N ILE A 3 -4.27 -5.37 -22.68
CA ILE A 3 -4.38 -4.41 -21.58
C ILE A 3 -5.86 -4.21 -21.28
N TYR A 4 -6.21 -4.41 -20.02
CA TYR A 4 -7.58 -4.28 -19.52
C TYR A 4 -7.65 -3.13 -18.52
N ARG A 5 -8.77 -2.40 -18.52
CA ARG A 5 -9.09 -1.39 -17.51
C ARG A 5 -10.26 -1.89 -16.67
N ASP A 6 -9.95 -2.36 -15.47
CA ASP A 6 -10.94 -2.92 -14.56
C ASP A 6 -10.47 -2.83 -13.09
N GLU A 7 -11.38 -3.08 -12.15
CA GLU A 7 -11.04 -3.31 -10.75
C GLU A 7 -10.47 -4.73 -10.58
N MET A 8 -9.42 -4.88 -9.75
CA MET A 8 -8.63 -6.11 -9.67
C MET A 8 -9.47 -7.36 -9.34
N ILE A 9 -10.35 -7.27 -8.34
CA ILE A 9 -11.17 -8.40 -7.92
C ILE A 9 -12.26 -8.68 -8.94
N HIS A 10 -12.88 -7.64 -9.50
CA HIS A 10 -13.85 -7.79 -10.57
C HIS A 10 -13.24 -8.49 -11.79
N PHE A 11 -12.04 -8.07 -12.20
CA PHE A 11 -11.31 -8.68 -13.31
C PHE A 11 -11.08 -10.18 -13.07
N LEU A 12 -10.49 -10.53 -11.91
CA LEU A 12 -10.21 -11.93 -11.58
C LEU A 12 -11.48 -12.78 -11.55
N LYS A 13 -12.60 -12.27 -11.02
CA LYS A 13 -13.89 -12.98 -10.98
C LYS A 13 -14.43 -13.35 -12.36
N ASN A 14 -14.11 -12.56 -13.38
CA ASN A 14 -14.57 -12.80 -14.75
C ASN A 14 -13.60 -13.65 -15.58
N MET A 15 -12.43 -14.00 -15.03
CA MET A 15 -11.50 -14.93 -15.67
C MET A 15 -11.95 -16.37 -15.45
N GLU A 16 -11.65 -17.22 -16.43
CA GLU A 16 -11.86 -18.66 -16.33
C GLU A 16 -10.97 -19.29 -15.25
N ASP A 17 -11.45 -20.38 -14.67
CA ASP A 17 -10.67 -21.23 -13.76
C ASP A 17 -9.44 -21.78 -14.49
N ASP A 18 -8.32 -21.99 -13.79
CA ASP A 18 -7.11 -22.60 -14.35
C ASP A 18 -6.61 -21.95 -15.67
N SER A 19 -6.79 -20.63 -15.80
CA SER A 19 -6.51 -19.88 -17.03
C SER A 19 -5.12 -19.26 -17.08
N VAL A 20 -4.46 -19.08 -15.93
CA VAL A 20 -3.14 -18.42 -15.85
C VAL A 20 -2.10 -19.23 -15.10
N ASP A 21 -0.84 -19.08 -15.52
CA ASP A 21 0.31 -19.73 -14.88
C ASP A 21 0.89 -18.87 -13.74
N VAL A 22 0.83 -17.53 -13.88
CA VAL A 22 1.45 -16.58 -12.95
C VAL A 22 0.58 -15.35 -12.75
N ILE A 23 0.46 -14.92 -11.50
CA ILE A 23 -0.09 -13.62 -11.13
C ILE A 23 0.99 -12.78 -10.46
N THR A 24 1.13 -11.52 -10.88
CA THR A 24 2.03 -10.56 -10.24
C THR A 24 1.26 -9.35 -9.73
N ALA A 25 1.47 -8.95 -8.49
CA ALA A 25 0.88 -7.74 -7.91
C ALA A 25 1.95 -6.93 -7.16
N ALA A 26 2.32 -5.77 -7.70
CA ALA A 26 3.34 -4.92 -7.12
C ALA A 26 2.72 -3.58 -6.67
N TRP A 27 2.75 -3.33 -5.36
CA TRP A 27 2.22 -2.14 -4.67
C TRP A 27 0.73 -1.83 -4.91
N SER A 28 -0.04 -2.75 -5.48
CA SER A 28 -1.46 -2.58 -5.80
C SER A 28 -2.39 -3.31 -4.82
N LEU A 29 -1.92 -4.39 -4.20
CA LEU A 29 -2.78 -5.28 -3.42
C LEU A 29 -3.31 -4.62 -2.13
N SER A 30 -2.66 -3.56 -1.64
CA SER A 30 -3.12 -2.81 -0.47
C SER A 30 -4.46 -2.10 -0.67
N TYR A 31 -4.97 -2.01 -1.90
CA TYR A 31 -6.25 -1.35 -2.20
C TYR A 31 -7.43 -2.33 -2.32
N ALA A 32 -7.19 -3.63 -2.19
CA ALA A 32 -8.21 -4.67 -2.27
C ALA A 32 -8.24 -5.56 -1.02
N PRO A 33 -9.39 -6.12 -0.63
CA PRO A 33 -9.45 -7.11 0.43
C PRO A 33 -8.62 -8.35 0.05
N HIS A 34 -7.53 -8.61 0.78
CA HIS A 34 -6.61 -9.73 0.47
C HIS A 34 -7.32 -11.08 0.39
N LYS A 35 -8.36 -11.30 1.21
CA LYS A 35 -9.13 -12.55 1.25
C LYS A 35 -9.88 -12.83 -0.06
N ASP A 36 -10.31 -11.78 -0.74
CA ASP A 36 -11.06 -11.90 -1.99
C ASP A 36 -10.06 -12.10 -3.13
N PHE A 37 -8.97 -11.32 -3.13
CA PHE A 37 -7.87 -11.53 -4.08
C PHE A 37 -7.33 -12.95 -4.03
N LEU A 38 -6.97 -13.46 -2.84
CA LEU A 38 -6.33 -14.78 -2.71
C LEU A 38 -7.26 -15.92 -3.14
N ARG A 39 -8.57 -15.77 -2.94
CA ARG A 39 -9.57 -16.76 -3.37
C ARG A 39 -9.66 -16.82 -4.88
N GLU A 40 -9.82 -15.66 -5.53
CA GLU A 40 -9.90 -15.61 -6.98
C GLU A 40 -8.56 -15.97 -7.63
N ALA A 41 -7.44 -15.50 -7.07
CA ALA A 41 -6.11 -15.88 -7.51
C ALA A 41 -5.92 -17.41 -7.47
N LYS A 42 -6.36 -18.08 -6.40
CA LYS A 42 -6.26 -19.55 -6.31
C LYS A 42 -7.11 -20.28 -7.34
N ARG A 43 -8.28 -19.73 -7.71
CA ARG A 43 -9.20 -20.29 -8.70
C ARG A 43 -8.68 -20.17 -10.13
N VAL A 44 -8.17 -18.99 -10.49
CA VAL A 44 -7.70 -18.74 -11.87
C VAL A 44 -6.32 -19.31 -12.14
N LEU A 45 -5.53 -19.60 -11.10
CA LEU A 45 -4.22 -20.22 -11.25
C LEU A 45 -4.35 -21.71 -11.50
N ARG A 46 -3.70 -22.16 -12.58
CA ARG A 46 -3.47 -23.57 -12.87
C ARG A 46 -2.78 -24.28 -11.71
N GLU A 47 -2.91 -25.61 -11.69
CA GLU A 47 -2.08 -26.45 -10.84
C GLU A 47 -0.58 -26.16 -11.05
N GLY A 48 0.15 -25.92 -9.96
CA GLY A 48 1.55 -25.51 -10.00
C GLY A 48 1.81 -24.02 -10.32
N GLY A 49 0.76 -23.25 -10.62
CA GLY A 49 0.83 -21.82 -10.87
C GLY A 49 1.32 -21.01 -9.66
N ARG A 50 1.78 -19.78 -9.89
CA ARG A 50 2.49 -18.96 -8.88
C ARG A 50 1.90 -17.56 -8.72
N VAL A 51 2.00 -17.03 -7.50
CA VAL A 51 1.74 -15.62 -7.21
C VAL A 51 3.03 -14.97 -6.73
N ALA A 52 3.39 -13.82 -7.30
CA ALA A 52 4.43 -12.94 -6.79
C ALA A 52 3.81 -11.61 -6.34
N VAL A 53 4.04 -11.24 -5.08
CA VAL A 53 3.49 -10.01 -4.50
C VAL A 53 4.61 -9.16 -3.92
N ILE A 54 4.62 -7.88 -4.28
CA ILE A 54 5.35 -6.84 -3.55
C ILE A 54 4.29 -5.94 -2.93
N ILE A 55 4.30 -5.80 -1.61
CA ILE A 55 3.27 -5.05 -0.89
C ILE A 55 3.90 -4.25 0.26
N ASN A 56 3.37 -3.05 0.49
CA ASN A 56 3.71 -2.26 1.66
C ASN A 56 3.21 -2.95 2.93
N THR A 57 3.93 -2.80 4.04
CA THR A 57 3.52 -3.33 5.34
C THR A 57 2.96 -2.22 6.23
N LYS A 58 2.47 -2.56 7.41
CA LYS A 58 2.03 -1.56 8.40
C LYS A 58 3.14 -0.60 8.82
N GLU A 59 4.40 -1.06 8.77
CA GLU A 59 5.58 -0.25 9.11
C GLU A 59 5.98 0.73 7.99
N THR A 60 5.47 0.57 6.77
CA THR A 60 5.73 1.52 5.69
C THR A 60 5.27 2.92 6.08
N LEU A 61 6.21 3.89 6.06
CA LEU A 61 5.98 5.32 6.27
C LEU A 61 5.30 5.63 7.61
N LYS A 62 5.70 4.94 8.68
CA LYS A 62 5.10 5.07 10.02
C LYS A 62 5.24 6.48 10.58
N GLU A 63 6.37 7.12 10.36
CA GLU A 63 6.72 8.48 10.76
C GLU A 63 5.79 9.47 10.06
N THR A 64 5.66 9.34 8.75
CA THR A 64 4.73 10.14 7.94
C THR A 64 3.30 9.95 8.40
N LYS A 65 2.84 8.73 8.64
CA LYS A 65 1.49 8.46 9.18
C LYS A 65 1.28 9.13 10.54
N ARG A 66 2.29 9.15 11.41
CA ARG A 66 2.20 9.83 12.73
C ARG A 66 2.08 11.34 12.57
N ALA A 67 2.94 11.96 11.77
CA ALA A 67 2.87 13.40 11.49
C ALA A 67 1.51 13.78 10.88
N PHE A 68 0.97 12.91 10.02
CA PHE A 68 -0.35 13.07 9.42
C PHE A 68 -1.48 13.06 10.44
N ILE A 69 -1.52 12.03 11.30
CA ILE A 69 -2.52 11.94 12.35
C ILE A 69 -2.45 13.15 13.29
N GLN A 70 -1.26 13.66 13.56
CA GLN A 70 -1.10 14.86 14.39
C GLN A 70 -1.60 16.13 13.71
N ALA A 71 -1.35 16.31 12.41
CA ALA A 71 -1.93 17.43 11.64
C ALA A 71 -3.47 17.36 11.64
N LEU A 72 -4.04 16.15 11.42
CA LEU A 72 -5.49 15.94 11.46
C LEU A 72 -6.14 16.24 12.81
N LYS A 73 -5.43 16.04 13.92
CA LYS A 73 -5.94 16.41 15.26
C LYS A 73 -6.06 17.92 15.45
N ARG A 74 -5.31 18.71 14.68
CA ARG A 74 -5.34 20.18 14.76
C ARG A 74 -6.48 20.77 13.95
N ASP A 75 -6.82 20.13 12.83
CA ASP A 75 -7.99 20.49 12.03
C ASP A 75 -8.60 19.24 11.36
N GLU A 76 -9.67 18.74 11.97
CA GLU A 76 -10.37 17.55 11.50
C GLU A 76 -11.12 17.78 10.18
N LYS A 77 -11.43 19.04 9.84
CA LYS A 77 -12.15 19.40 8.61
C LYS A 77 -11.28 19.25 7.36
N MET A 78 -9.99 19.00 7.54
CA MET A 78 -9.05 18.77 6.44
C MET A 78 -9.35 17.47 5.69
N ILE A 79 -10.00 16.47 6.30
CA ILE A 79 -10.33 15.20 5.63
C ILE A 79 -11.65 15.33 4.88
N VAL A 80 -11.60 15.26 3.56
CA VAL A 80 -12.80 15.22 2.69
C VAL A 80 -13.15 13.81 2.24
N LYS A 81 -12.20 12.87 2.27
CA LYS A 81 -12.41 11.47 1.88
C LYS A 81 -11.60 10.52 2.76
N TRP A 82 -12.18 9.36 3.07
CA TRP A 82 -11.50 8.29 3.77
C TRP A 82 -11.12 7.17 2.80
N MET A 83 -9.84 6.79 2.77
CA MET A 83 -9.37 5.65 2.01
C MET A 83 -9.07 4.48 2.96
N ARG A 84 -9.71 3.34 2.70
CA ARG A 84 -9.38 2.09 3.40
C ARG A 84 -8.24 1.40 2.68
N ILE A 85 -7.16 1.13 3.41
CA ILE A 85 -6.01 0.35 2.91
C ILE A 85 -5.82 -0.92 3.74
N TYR A 86 -5.41 -1.99 3.06
CA TYR A 86 -5.16 -3.30 3.62
C TYR A 86 -3.65 -3.54 3.65
N LEU A 87 -3.04 -3.30 4.81
CA LEU A 87 -1.60 -3.52 4.99
C LEU A 87 -1.36 -4.75 5.87
N PRO A 88 -0.61 -5.76 5.39
CA PRO A 88 -0.13 -6.84 6.24
C PRO A 88 0.84 -6.29 7.30
N LYS A 89 0.99 -7.02 8.41
CA LYS A 89 1.93 -6.64 9.46
C LYS A 89 3.38 -6.77 8.94
N ASN A 90 3.65 -7.89 8.28
CA ASN A 90 4.95 -8.31 7.74
C ASN A 90 4.75 -9.48 6.77
N ALA A 91 5.81 -9.90 6.09
CA ALA A 91 5.81 -10.99 5.12
C ALA A 91 5.29 -12.30 5.73
N GLU A 92 5.70 -12.63 6.95
CA GLU A 92 5.25 -13.85 7.65
C GLU A 92 3.72 -13.87 7.86
N SER A 93 3.14 -12.76 8.33
CA SER A 93 1.69 -12.64 8.56
C SER A 93 0.91 -12.75 7.25
N PHE A 94 1.46 -12.22 6.17
CA PHE A 94 0.86 -12.30 4.85
C PHE A 94 0.95 -13.72 4.29
N GLY A 95 2.10 -14.39 4.44
CA GLY A 95 2.28 -15.78 4.06
C GLY A 95 1.34 -16.72 4.79
N LYS A 96 1.14 -16.54 6.10
CA LYS A 96 0.12 -17.28 6.87
C LYS A 96 -1.28 -17.08 6.30
N LEU A 97 -1.60 -15.87 5.84
CA LEU A 97 -2.88 -15.60 5.18
C LEU A 97 -2.95 -16.32 3.81
N MET A 98 -1.91 -16.26 2.99
CA MET A 98 -1.84 -16.97 1.70
C MET A 98 -2.07 -18.48 1.86
N SER A 99 -1.40 -19.10 2.84
CA SER A 99 -1.55 -20.53 3.13
C SER A 99 -2.99 -20.92 3.47
N ARG A 100 -3.71 -20.07 4.22
CA ARG A 100 -5.13 -20.32 4.55
C ARG A 100 -6.05 -20.33 3.32
N TYR A 101 -5.62 -19.73 2.22
CA TYR A 101 -6.31 -19.72 0.93
C TYR A 101 -5.70 -20.68 -0.08
N GLY A 102 -4.91 -21.66 0.37
CA GLY A 102 -4.37 -22.71 -0.49
C GLY A 102 -3.19 -22.28 -1.35
N ILE A 103 -2.59 -21.11 -1.10
CA ILE A 103 -1.38 -20.64 -1.78
C ILE A 103 -0.21 -20.79 -0.83
N LYS A 104 0.64 -21.81 -1.05
CA LYS A 104 1.80 -22.10 -0.20
C LYS A 104 2.95 -21.14 -0.49
N PRO A 105 3.40 -20.32 0.49
CA PRO A 105 4.57 -19.46 0.29
C PRO A 105 5.84 -20.30 0.10
N ILE A 106 6.59 -20.03 -0.96
CA ILE A 106 7.91 -20.63 -1.23
C ILE A 106 9.06 -19.66 -0.95
N PHE A 107 8.79 -18.36 -0.96
CA PHE A 107 9.72 -17.30 -0.63
C PHE A 107 8.97 -16.15 0.03
N MET A 108 9.54 -15.63 1.10
CA MET A 108 9.03 -14.47 1.83
C MET A 108 10.21 -13.68 2.36
N LYS A 109 10.15 -12.36 2.21
CA LYS A 109 11.16 -11.45 2.73
C LYS A 109 10.50 -10.13 3.10
N ASP A 110 10.82 -9.63 4.28
CA ASP A 110 10.62 -8.22 4.62
C ASP A 110 11.88 -7.45 4.22
N ASP A 111 11.70 -6.30 3.59
CA ASP A 111 12.80 -5.41 3.19
C ASP A 111 12.37 -3.96 3.39
N ALA A 112 13.36 -3.07 3.50
CA ALA A 112 13.12 -1.66 3.74
C ALA A 112 14.15 -0.80 2.98
N LYS A 113 13.67 0.34 2.48
CA LYS A 113 14.53 1.39 1.93
C LYS A 113 14.31 2.66 2.74
N THR A 114 15.38 3.13 3.38
CA THR A 114 15.41 4.42 4.07
C THR A 114 15.80 5.51 3.08
N PHE A 115 15.09 6.63 3.18
CA PHE A 115 15.38 7.85 2.44
C PHE A 115 15.72 8.95 3.44
N HIS A 116 16.71 9.77 3.11
CA HIS A 116 17.18 10.86 3.95
C HIS A 116 16.93 12.18 3.22
N PHE A 117 16.51 13.19 3.99
CA PHE A 117 16.20 14.52 3.51
C PHE A 117 16.77 15.54 4.50
N GLU A 118 17.19 16.70 4.01
CA GLU A 118 17.74 17.76 4.85
C GLU A 118 16.64 18.47 5.66
N SER A 119 15.44 18.54 5.11
CA SER A 119 14.29 19.17 5.76
C SER A 119 12.97 18.44 5.46
N GLY A 120 11.94 18.74 6.26
CA GLY A 120 10.58 18.25 5.98
C GLY A 120 10.01 18.79 4.65
N SER A 121 10.45 19.97 4.21
CA SER A 121 10.09 20.55 2.91
C SER A 121 10.66 19.74 1.76
N ASP A 122 11.87 19.20 1.89
CA ASP A 122 12.50 18.39 0.84
C ASP A 122 11.89 16.97 0.78
N ALA A 123 11.51 16.44 1.94
CA ALA A 123 10.87 15.13 2.04
C ALA A 123 9.47 15.12 1.41
N LEU A 124 8.78 16.26 1.41
CA LEU A 124 7.37 16.33 1.07
C LEU A 124 7.06 16.00 -0.40
N PRO A 125 7.71 16.61 -1.42
CA PRO A 125 7.47 16.22 -2.81
C PRO A 125 7.65 14.72 -3.05
N PHE A 126 8.69 14.14 -2.44
CA PHE A 126 8.92 12.70 -2.50
C PHE A 126 7.76 11.92 -1.88
N ILE A 127 7.39 12.24 -0.62
CA ILE A 127 6.26 11.66 0.11
C ILE A 127 5.00 11.66 -0.75
N LEU A 128 4.65 12.80 -1.34
CA LEU A 128 3.42 12.94 -2.16
C LEU A 128 3.48 12.21 -3.49
N SER A 129 4.68 12.02 -4.03
CA SER A 129 4.88 11.23 -5.25
C SER A 129 4.79 9.72 -5.01
N THR A 130 4.97 9.24 -3.77
CA THR A 130 4.94 7.80 -3.47
C THR A 130 3.51 7.26 -3.38
N GLY A 131 3.25 6.09 -4.00
CA GLY A 131 1.89 5.54 -4.14
C GLY A 131 1.10 5.33 -2.85
N ALA A 132 1.77 5.04 -1.72
CA ALA A 132 1.10 4.89 -0.43
C ALA A 132 0.50 6.20 0.09
N LEU A 133 1.06 7.36 -0.29
CA LEU A 133 0.69 8.70 0.20
C LEU A 133 0.06 9.59 -0.87
N ALA A 134 0.30 9.33 -2.16
CA ALA A 134 -0.44 9.92 -3.26
C ALA A 134 -1.95 9.68 -3.12
N GLY A 135 -2.34 8.51 -2.57
CA GLY A 135 -3.72 8.22 -2.21
C GLY A 135 -4.28 9.14 -1.11
N TYR A 136 -3.45 9.53 -0.14
CA TYR A 136 -3.84 10.44 0.94
C TYR A 136 -3.88 11.90 0.50
N ALA A 137 -3.07 12.34 -0.47
CA ALA A 137 -3.15 13.69 -1.01
C ALA A 137 -4.57 14.01 -1.54
N ARG A 138 -5.25 13.01 -2.10
CA ARG A 138 -6.65 13.12 -2.58
C ARG A 138 -7.71 13.05 -1.47
N CYS A 139 -7.30 12.76 -0.24
CA CYS A 139 -8.18 12.71 0.93
C CYS A 139 -8.38 14.09 1.57
N PHE A 140 -7.67 15.13 1.11
CA PHE A 140 -7.74 16.47 1.68
C PHE A 140 -8.58 17.46 0.87
N ALA A 141 -9.20 18.41 1.56
CA ALA A 141 -9.80 19.59 0.94
C ALA A 141 -8.73 20.44 0.21
N GLU A 142 -9.16 21.41 -0.60
CA GLU A 142 -8.26 22.48 -1.06
C GLU A 142 -7.50 23.07 0.12
N GLY A 143 -6.20 23.34 -0.05
CA GLY A 143 -5.31 23.78 1.04
C GLY A 143 -4.39 22.69 1.59
N PHE A 144 -3.97 21.71 0.78
CA PHE A 144 -2.93 20.75 1.17
C PHE A 144 -1.64 21.45 1.65
N GLU A 145 -1.33 22.64 1.13
CA GLU A 145 -0.22 23.50 1.59
C GLU A 145 -0.34 23.86 3.10
N ASN A 146 -1.55 23.94 3.66
CA ASN A 146 -1.76 24.11 5.09
C ASN A 146 -1.47 22.83 5.89
N VAL A 147 -1.71 21.65 5.29
CA VAL A 147 -1.28 20.37 5.89
C VAL A 147 0.23 20.36 5.97
N VAL A 148 0.90 20.75 4.89
CA VAL A 148 2.36 20.84 4.77
C VAL A 148 2.98 21.73 5.83
N ALA A 149 2.45 22.95 6.00
CA ALA A 149 2.92 23.87 7.04
C ALA A 149 2.79 23.29 8.46
N GLN A 150 1.77 22.47 8.70
CA GLN A 150 1.57 21.77 9.97
C GLN A 150 2.40 20.49 10.09
N PHE A 151 2.79 19.88 8.97
CA PHE A 151 3.52 18.62 8.87
C PHE A 151 5.02 18.79 9.07
N HIS A 152 5.58 19.87 8.50
CA HIS A 152 7.01 20.20 8.56
C HIS A 152 7.61 20.08 9.98
N PRO A 153 7.03 20.70 11.03
CA PRO A 153 7.59 20.63 12.38
C PRO A 153 7.37 19.28 13.09
N LEU A 154 6.60 18.37 12.50
CA LEU A 154 6.22 17.08 13.10
C LEU A 154 6.99 15.89 12.51
N MET A 155 7.74 16.12 11.43
CA MET A 155 8.64 15.13 10.89
C MET A 155 9.81 14.92 11.85
N PRO A 156 10.19 13.68 12.14
CA PRO A 156 11.39 13.42 12.93
C PRO A 156 12.59 13.89 12.10
N LEU A 157 13.09 15.08 12.41
CA LEU A 157 14.43 15.49 12.03
C LEU A 157 15.34 14.63 12.90
N THR A 158 16.05 13.68 12.29
CA THR A 158 17.24 13.14 12.93
C THR A 158 18.28 14.23 12.79
N ASP A 159 18.66 14.85 13.91
CA ASP A 159 19.87 15.67 13.95
C ASP A 159 20.99 14.84 13.33
N SER A 160 21.60 15.38 12.27
CA SER A 160 22.78 14.78 11.67
C SER A 160 23.82 14.57 12.77
N ALA A 161 24.24 13.32 12.96
CA ALA A 161 25.38 12.97 13.79
C ALA A 161 26.67 13.63 13.28
#